data_AF-A0A9E0F1R0-F1
#
_entry.id   AF-A0A9E0F1R0-F1
#
_cell.length_a   1.000
_cell.length_b   1.000
_cell.length_c   1.000
_cell.angle_alpha   90.00
_cell.angle_beta   90.00
_cell.angle_gamma   90.00
#
_symmetry.space_group_name_H-M   'P 1'
#
loop_
_entity.id
_entity.type
_entity.pdbx_description
1 polymer ?
#
loop_
_entity_poly.entity_id
_entity_poly.type
_entity_poly.pdbx_seq_one_letter_code
_entity_poly.pdbx_strand_id
1 'polypeptide(L)'
;MDAQNCFHCGLDIIKEEEIFFDARSFCCNGCKTVYEIFSLNDLTCYYDFEKSPGASPLDINGKYDFLDNESIVSKLLEFQENSTAIISLNIPHIHCSSCIWILENLQRLQKGISISQVNFPEKRVRITFNPEVVSVKTIVYLLSSIGYEPYISLENYETGKNTADRSLTYKLGVAFFCFGNIMLLSFPEYFEVEEYWLDQYRGFFRWLIFALALPSFFYSASGYYVSAYK
;
A
#
# COMPACT_ATOMS: atom_id res chain seq x y z
N MET A 1 12.42 -37.42 17.81
CA MET A 1 11.66 -36.73 18.86
C MET A 1 10.74 -35.79 18.13
N ASP A 2 9.48 -36.19 17.97
CA ASP A 2 8.52 -35.54 17.07
C ASP A 2 8.10 -34.19 17.66
N ALA A 3 8.62 -33.11 17.10
CA ALA A 3 8.06 -31.78 17.30
C ALA A 3 6.73 -31.74 16.53
N GLN A 4 5.62 -31.58 17.25
CA GLN A 4 4.35 -31.26 16.61
C GLN A 4 4.28 -29.75 16.42
N ASN A 5 4.12 -29.32 15.16
CA ASN A 5 3.99 -27.92 14.81
C ASN A 5 2.52 -27.50 14.88
N CYS A 6 2.28 -26.25 15.29
CA CYS A 6 0.96 -25.63 15.30
C CYS A 6 0.38 -25.59 13.89
N PHE A 7 -0.87 -26.03 13.75
CA PHE A 7 -1.56 -26.06 12.46
C PHE A 7 -1.76 -24.67 11.83
N HIS A 8 -1.82 -23.62 12.64
CA HIS A 8 -2.11 -22.26 12.16
C HIS A 8 -0.83 -21.42 11.92
N CYS A 9 0.08 -21.36 12.90
CA CYS A 9 1.28 -20.52 12.83
C CYS A 9 2.57 -21.28 12.49
N GLY A 10 2.55 -22.62 12.47
CA GLY A 10 3.72 -23.45 12.18
C GLY A 10 4.81 -23.49 13.26
N LEU A 11 4.65 -22.77 14.37
CA LEU A 11 5.58 -22.80 15.51
C LEU A 11 5.55 -24.16 16.21
N ASP A 12 6.67 -24.54 16.83
CA ASP A 12 6.76 -25.76 17.64
C ASP A 12 5.84 -25.66 18.87
N ILE A 13 5.09 -26.72 19.14
CA ILE A 13 4.20 -26.79 20.31
C ILE A 13 5.00 -27.29 21.52
N ILE A 14 4.96 -26.52 22.62
CA ILE A 14 5.39 -27.00 23.93
C ILE A 14 4.26 -27.88 24.47
N LYS A 15 4.54 -29.16 24.77
CA LYS A 15 3.51 -30.16 25.15
C LYS A 15 2.59 -29.73 26.31
N GLU A 16 3.05 -28.86 27.19
CA GLU A 16 2.28 -28.35 28.33
C GLU A 16 1.23 -27.30 27.93
N GLU A 17 1.41 -26.65 26.77
CA GLU A 17 0.52 -25.62 26.22
C GLU A 17 -0.22 -26.09 24.96
N GLU A 18 -0.21 -27.40 24.67
CA GLU A 18 -0.90 -27.97 23.52
C GLU A 18 -2.42 -27.83 23.67
N ILE A 19 -3.03 -27.17 22.69
CA ILE A 19 -4.47 -27.05 22.60
C ILE A 19 -4.94 -27.88 21.42
N PHE A 20 -5.71 -28.94 21.71
CA PHE A 20 -6.27 -29.82 20.70
C PHE A 20 -7.71 -29.41 20.36
N PHE A 21 -7.98 -29.14 19.09
CA PHE A 21 -9.30 -28.75 18.61
C PHE A 21 -9.50 -29.17 17.15
N ASP A 22 -10.67 -29.72 16.83
CA ASP A 22 -11.05 -30.16 15.47
C ASP A 22 -10.01 -31.08 14.77
N ALA A 23 -9.48 -32.06 15.52
CA ALA A 23 -8.42 -32.97 15.08
C ALA A 23 -7.09 -32.29 14.67
N ARG A 24 -6.88 -31.04 15.09
CA ARG A 24 -5.65 -30.25 14.89
C ARG A 24 -5.07 -29.80 16.24
N SER A 25 -3.75 -29.61 16.27
CA SER A 25 -3.03 -29.09 17.44
C SER A 25 -2.61 -27.64 17.23
N PHE A 26 -2.75 -26.83 18.28
CA PHE A 26 -2.44 -25.39 18.28
C PHE A 26 -1.51 -25.03 19.45
N CYS A 27 -0.62 -24.06 19.24
CA CYS A 27 0.34 -23.61 20.26
C CYS A 27 -0.24 -22.61 21.27
N CYS A 28 -1.39 -21.98 20.98
CA CYS A 28 -2.03 -21.01 21.87
C CYS A 28 -3.52 -20.83 21.55
N ASN A 29 -4.28 -20.27 22.50
CA ASN A 29 -5.71 -19.98 22.31
C ASN A 29 -5.95 -19.01 21.14
N GLY A 30 -5.00 -18.12 20.82
CA GLY A 30 -5.10 -17.23 19.67
C GLY A 30 -5.18 -17.98 18.34
N CYS A 31 -4.28 -18.94 18.12
CA CYS A 31 -4.26 -19.77 16.91
C CYS A 31 -5.55 -20.59 16.78
N LYS A 32 -6.07 -21.12 17.90
CA LYS A 32 -7.35 -21.81 17.94
C LYS A 32 -8.51 -20.87 17.56
N THR A 33 -8.57 -19.68 18.14
CA THR A 33 -9.64 -18.70 17.86
C THR A 33 -9.65 -18.27 16.39
N VAL A 34 -8.48 -18.01 15.79
CA VAL A 34 -8.41 -17.65 14.37
C VAL A 34 -8.89 -18.80 13.49
N TYR A 35 -8.50 -20.04 13.82
CA TYR A 35 -9.01 -21.23 13.13
C TYR A 35 -10.54 -21.36 13.26
N GLU A 36 -11.10 -21.19 14.45
CA GLU A 36 -12.55 -21.21 14.68
C GLU A 36 -13.27 -20.12 13.87
N ILE A 37 -12.77 -18.89 13.87
CA ILE A 37 -13.37 -17.78 13.09
C ILE A 37 -13.38 -18.15 11.60
N PHE A 38 -12.28 -18.69 11.07
CA PHE A 38 -12.17 -18.99 9.65
C PHE A 38 -13.04 -20.18 9.27
N SER A 39 -13.10 -21.20 10.13
CA SER A 39 -13.95 -22.37 9.94
C SER A 39 -15.44 -22.03 10.02
N LEU A 40 -15.84 -21.12 10.91
CA LEU A 40 -17.24 -20.71 11.09
C LEU A 40 -17.75 -19.79 9.96
N ASN A 41 -16.84 -19.16 9.21
CA ASN A 41 -17.18 -18.22 8.14
C ASN A 41 -16.88 -18.77 6.73
N ASP A 42 -16.73 -20.09 6.58
CA ASP A 42 -16.42 -20.76 5.30
C ASP A 42 -15.14 -20.25 4.61
N LEU A 43 -14.16 -19.79 5.40
CA LEU A 43 -12.87 -19.26 4.93
C LEU A 43 -11.73 -20.30 5.07
N THR A 44 -12.07 -21.60 5.11
CA THR A 44 -11.10 -22.69 5.26
C THR A 44 -10.10 -22.78 4.11
N CYS A 45 -10.46 -22.29 2.91
CA CYS A 45 -9.57 -22.22 1.76
C CYS A 45 -8.29 -21.39 2.01
N TYR A 46 -8.27 -20.54 3.04
CA TYR A 46 -7.08 -19.83 3.50
C TYR A 46 -5.89 -20.78 3.78
N TYR A 47 -6.17 -21.99 4.29
CA TYR A 47 -5.14 -22.99 4.60
C TYR A 47 -4.66 -23.81 3.39
N ASP A 48 -5.31 -23.66 2.23
CA ASP A 48 -4.91 -24.35 0.99
C ASP A 48 -3.77 -23.60 0.26
N PHE A 49 -3.61 -22.30 0.53
CA PHE A 49 -2.66 -21.44 -0.18
C PHE A 49 -1.29 -21.31 0.51
N GLU A 50 -1.21 -21.46 1.84
CA GLU A 50 0.04 -21.46 2.61
C GLU A 50 -0.02 -22.44 3.79
N LYS A 51 1.07 -23.19 4.02
CA LYS A 51 1.12 -24.23 5.06
C LYS A 51 1.23 -23.72 6.51
N SER A 52 1.53 -22.43 6.73
CA SER A 52 1.78 -21.86 8.06
C SER A 52 1.67 -20.31 8.12
N PRO A 53 0.52 -19.69 7.84
CA PRO A 53 0.42 -18.23 7.67
C PRO A 53 0.40 -17.41 8.98
N GLY A 54 0.29 -18.05 10.15
CA GLY A 54 0.00 -17.41 11.43
C GLY A 54 1.14 -16.64 12.11
N ALA A 55 2.01 -15.93 11.38
CA ALA A 55 2.93 -14.97 11.99
C ALA A 55 2.20 -13.67 12.34
N SER A 56 1.28 -13.73 13.32
CA SER A 56 0.67 -12.53 13.91
C SER A 56 1.46 -12.09 15.14
N PRO A 57 1.77 -10.79 15.32
CA PRO A 57 2.54 -10.29 16.47
C PRO A 57 1.88 -10.61 17.82
N LEU A 58 2.69 -11.08 18.76
CA LEU A 58 2.26 -11.71 20.03
C LEU A 58 1.79 -10.77 21.15
N ASP A 59 1.73 -9.44 20.95
CA ASP A 59 1.23 -8.55 22.02
C ASP A 59 0.62 -7.25 21.47
N ILE A 60 -0.69 -7.27 21.24
CA ILE A 60 -1.47 -6.12 20.75
C ILE A 60 -2.11 -5.35 21.92
N ASN A 61 -2.20 -5.97 23.11
CA ASN A 61 -2.87 -5.39 24.27
C ASN A 61 -2.10 -4.19 24.80
N GLY A 62 -2.77 -3.03 24.86
CA GLY A 62 -2.21 -1.79 25.40
C GLY A 62 -1.40 -0.96 24.40
N LYS A 63 -0.96 -1.55 23.27
CA LYS A 63 -0.18 -0.85 22.23
C LYS A 63 -0.92 0.36 21.64
N TYR A 64 -2.25 0.29 21.56
CA TYR A 64 -3.10 1.29 20.94
C TYR A 64 -3.93 2.11 21.92
N ASP A 65 -3.60 2.11 23.22
CA ASP A 65 -4.36 2.86 24.23
C ASP A 65 -4.31 4.38 24.03
N PHE A 66 -3.28 4.89 23.33
CA PHE A 66 -3.23 6.29 22.93
C PHE A 66 -4.38 6.69 21.97
N LEU A 67 -5.04 5.74 21.33
CA LEU A 67 -6.23 5.97 20.49
C LEU A 67 -7.52 6.19 21.30
N ASP A 68 -7.49 6.06 22.62
CA ASP A 68 -8.61 6.47 23.48
C ASP A 68 -8.63 7.99 23.70
N ASN A 69 -7.53 8.68 23.38
CA ASN A 69 -7.44 10.13 23.53
C ASN A 69 -8.04 10.85 22.30
N GLU A 70 -9.14 11.57 22.49
CA GLU A 70 -9.82 12.32 21.42
C GLU A 70 -8.93 13.35 20.72
N SER A 71 -7.96 13.95 21.43
CA SER A 71 -7.03 14.93 20.82
C SER A 71 -6.06 14.26 19.82
N ILE A 72 -5.79 12.96 19.99
CA ILE A 72 -4.98 12.19 19.07
C ILE A 72 -5.85 11.68 17.92
N VAL A 73 -7.03 11.15 18.23
CA VAL A 73 -7.97 10.65 17.21
C VAL A 73 -8.33 11.74 16.22
N SER A 74 -8.68 12.94 16.69
CA SER A 74 -9.02 14.08 15.82
C SER A 74 -7.89 14.48 14.85
N LYS A 75 -6.61 14.28 15.22
CA LYS A 75 -5.47 14.50 14.32
C LYS A 75 -5.33 13.42 13.25
N LEU A 76 -5.80 12.19 13.52
CA LEU A 76 -5.72 11.06 12.59
C LEU A 76 -6.88 11.03 11.59
N LEU A 77 -8.01 11.67 11.91
CA LEU A 77 -9.17 11.74 11.04
C LEU A 77 -8.94 12.74 9.90
N GLU A 78 -9.27 12.32 8.67
CA GLU A 78 -9.32 13.22 7.51
C GLU A 78 -10.59 14.09 7.53
N PHE A 79 -11.65 13.55 8.12
CA PHE A 79 -12.97 14.16 8.15
C PHE A 79 -13.78 13.60 9.33
N GLN A 80 -14.58 14.45 9.96
CA GLN A 80 -15.55 14.05 10.98
C GLN A 80 -16.73 15.02 10.96
N GLU A 81 -17.93 14.50 10.71
CA GLU A 81 -19.17 15.26 10.82
C GLU A 81 -20.31 14.33 11.26
N ASN A 82 -21.02 14.72 12.33
CA ASN A 82 -22.15 13.98 12.89
C ASN A 82 -21.81 12.49 13.11
N SER A 83 -22.44 11.61 12.32
CA SER A 83 -22.33 10.16 12.35
C SER A 83 -21.39 9.57 11.29
N THR A 84 -20.56 10.40 10.65
CA THR A 84 -19.59 9.95 9.63
C THR A 84 -18.20 10.49 9.92
N ALA A 85 -17.25 9.58 10.09
CA ALA A 85 -15.83 9.88 10.21
C ALA A 85 -15.03 9.11 9.15
N ILE A 86 -13.91 9.69 8.74
CA ILE A 86 -13.01 9.09 7.76
C ILE A 86 -11.59 9.06 8.31
N ILE A 87 -10.98 7.88 8.26
CA ILE A 87 -9.57 7.67 8.59
C ILE A 87 -8.84 7.01 7.43
N SER A 88 -7.59 7.40 7.22
CA SER A 88 -6.68 6.66 6.33
C SER A 88 -5.52 6.10 7.15
N LEU A 89 -5.27 4.80 6.98
CA LEU A 89 -4.23 4.06 7.68
C LEU A 89 -3.25 3.46 6.67
N ASN A 90 -1.95 3.52 6.98
CA ASN A 90 -0.91 2.87 6.19
C ASN A 90 -0.81 1.40 6.61
N ILE A 91 -0.82 0.46 5.67
CA ILE A 91 -0.74 -0.98 5.90
C ILE A 91 0.48 -1.54 5.13
N PRO A 92 1.67 -1.62 5.75
CA PRO A 92 2.91 -1.98 5.05
C PRO A 92 2.89 -3.37 4.39
N HIS A 93 2.09 -4.28 4.94
CA HIS A 93 2.04 -5.70 4.60
C HIS A 93 1.01 -6.07 3.51
N ILE A 94 0.47 -5.10 2.77
CA ILE A 94 -0.36 -5.41 1.59
C ILE A 94 0.56 -5.85 0.43
N HIS A 95 0.40 -7.09 -0.03
CA HIS A 95 1.26 -7.69 -1.07
C HIS A 95 0.54 -8.50 -2.16
N CYS A 96 -0.74 -8.85 -1.97
CA CYS A 96 -1.50 -9.64 -2.94
C CYS A 96 -2.94 -9.12 -3.12
N SER A 97 -3.62 -9.60 -4.16
CA SER A 97 -5.02 -9.25 -4.45
C SER A 97 -5.98 -9.69 -3.33
N SER A 98 -5.68 -10.78 -2.63
CA SER A 98 -6.46 -11.23 -1.48
C SER A 98 -6.43 -10.23 -0.33
N CYS A 99 -5.28 -9.60 -0.07
CA CYS A 99 -5.17 -8.52 0.93
C CYS A 99 -6.09 -7.35 0.60
N ILE A 100 -6.11 -6.94 -0.68
CA ILE A 100 -6.97 -5.86 -1.16
C ILE A 100 -8.43 -6.22 -0.90
N TRP A 101 -8.85 -7.42 -1.29
CA TRP A 101 -10.24 -7.85 -1.13
C TRP A 101 -10.69 -7.85 0.34
N ILE A 102 -9.88 -8.37 1.27
CA ILE A 102 -10.22 -8.38 2.70
C ILE A 102 -10.36 -6.94 3.22
N LEU A 103 -9.41 -6.07 2.89
CA LEU A 103 -9.38 -4.69 3.35
C LEU A 103 -10.48 -3.83 2.73
N GLU A 104 -10.97 -4.12 1.53
CA GLU A 104 -12.14 -3.45 0.92
C GLU A 104 -13.48 -3.97 1.45
N ASN A 105 -13.46 -5.07 2.21
CA ASN A 105 -14.65 -5.72 2.75
C ASN A 105 -14.73 -5.63 4.29
N LEU A 106 -14.03 -4.68 4.92
CA LEU A 106 -14.04 -4.50 6.39
C LEU A 106 -15.45 -4.28 6.98
N GLN A 107 -16.37 -3.69 6.23
CA GLN A 107 -17.78 -3.53 6.60
C GLN A 107 -18.50 -4.86 6.88
N ARG A 108 -18.00 -5.98 6.33
CA ARG A 108 -18.53 -7.33 6.62
C ARG A 108 -18.01 -7.88 7.94
N LEU A 109 -16.85 -7.42 8.40
CA LEU A 109 -16.18 -7.89 9.61
C LEU A 109 -16.56 -7.07 10.84
N GLN A 110 -16.83 -5.77 10.67
CA GLN A 110 -17.13 -4.89 11.79
C GLN A 110 -18.30 -3.96 11.49
N LYS A 111 -19.31 -4.01 12.38
CA LYS A 111 -20.46 -3.11 12.34
C LYS A 111 -20.00 -1.68 12.63
N GLY A 112 -20.61 -0.73 11.94
CA GLY A 112 -20.25 0.69 12.03
C GLY A 112 -19.27 1.16 10.96
N ILE A 113 -18.63 0.25 10.21
CA ILE A 113 -17.89 0.61 8.99
C ILE A 113 -18.87 0.64 7.81
N SER A 114 -18.88 1.75 7.08
CA SER A 114 -19.75 1.94 5.91
C SER A 114 -19.05 1.53 4.62
N ILE A 115 -17.81 2.00 4.43
CA ILE A 115 -17.00 1.80 3.22
C ILE A 115 -15.53 1.65 3.62
N SER A 116 -14.81 0.78 2.91
CA SER A 116 -13.37 0.68 2.98
C SER A 116 -12.78 0.60 1.56
N GLN A 117 -11.73 1.38 1.28
CA GLN A 117 -11.10 1.46 -0.04
C GLN A 117 -9.58 1.35 0.09
N VAL A 118 -8.95 0.55 -0.77
CA VAL A 118 -7.50 0.34 -0.73
C VAL A 118 -6.81 1.08 -1.86
N ASN A 119 -5.83 1.91 -1.51
CA ASN A 119 -4.83 2.42 -2.43
C ASN A 119 -3.59 1.51 -2.34
N PHE A 120 -3.52 0.52 -3.24
CA PHE A 120 -2.45 -0.49 -3.25
C PHE A 120 -1.05 0.12 -3.49
N PRO A 121 -0.84 1.03 -4.48
CA PRO A 121 0.46 1.69 -4.68
C PRO A 121 0.98 2.42 -3.45
N GLU A 122 0.10 3.09 -2.71
CA GLU A 122 0.46 3.82 -1.48
C GLU A 122 0.42 2.95 -0.22
N LYS A 123 0.00 1.69 -0.34
CA LYS A 123 -0.25 0.78 0.78
C LYS A 123 -1.13 1.42 1.85
N ARG A 124 -2.22 2.07 1.43
CA ARG A 124 -3.16 2.78 2.30
C ARG A 124 -4.54 2.19 2.23
N VAL A 125 -5.23 2.13 3.37
CA VAL A 125 -6.67 1.83 3.44
C VAL A 125 -7.39 3.05 3.99
N ARG A 126 -8.43 3.48 3.27
CA ARG A 126 -9.30 4.59 3.66
C ARG A 126 -10.64 4.04 4.10
N ILE A 127 -11.03 4.33 5.33
CA ILE A 127 -12.17 3.73 6.01
C ILE A 127 -13.14 4.84 6.39
N THR A 128 -14.39 4.73 5.93
CA THR A 128 -15.51 5.56 6.34
C THR A 128 -16.34 4.79 7.35
N PHE A 129 -16.52 5.34 8.56
CA PHE A 129 -17.20 4.67 9.65
C PHE A 129 -18.04 5.64 10.49
N ASN A 130 -18.96 5.10 11.30
CA ASN A 130 -19.74 5.86 12.25
C ASN A 130 -19.05 5.85 13.64
N PRO A 131 -18.55 7.00 14.13
CA PRO A 131 -17.85 7.08 15.41
C PRO A 131 -18.74 6.78 16.62
N GLU A 132 -20.07 6.87 16.49
CA GLU A 132 -21.01 6.48 17.55
C GLU A 132 -21.14 4.96 17.72
N VAL A 133 -20.79 4.18 16.68
CA VAL A 133 -20.92 2.71 16.68
C VAL A 133 -19.57 2.03 16.86
N VAL A 134 -18.51 2.57 16.24
CA VAL A 134 -17.17 1.98 16.29
C VAL A 134 -16.09 3.05 16.46
N SER A 135 -15.15 2.79 17.37
CA SER A 135 -14.01 3.68 17.60
C SER A 135 -12.84 3.34 16.67
N VAL A 136 -11.94 4.31 16.48
CA VAL A 136 -10.68 4.12 15.73
C VAL A 136 -9.85 3.00 16.35
N LYS A 137 -9.79 2.94 17.68
CA LYS A 137 -9.11 1.86 18.43
C LYS A 137 -9.63 0.50 17.99
N THR A 138 -10.95 0.29 17.98
CA THR A 138 -11.56 -0.97 17.57
C THR A 138 -11.24 -1.34 16.11
N ILE A 139 -11.21 -0.36 15.19
CA ILE A 139 -10.81 -0.59 13.80
C ILE A 139 -9.35 -1.04 13.71
N VAL A 140 -8.44 -0.40 14.44
CA VAL A 140 -7.03 -0.76 14.46
C VAL A 140 -6.78 -2.14 15.08
N TYR A 141 -7.51 -2.49 16.15
CA TYR A 141 -7.46 -3.83 16.72
C TYR A 141 -7.98 -4.89 15.74
N LEU A 142 -9.07 -4.61 15.04
CA LEU A 142 -9.59 -5.49 13.99
C LEU A 142 -8.54 -5.73 12.91
N LEU A 143 -7.96 -4.65 12.37
CA LEU A 143 -6.93 -4.74 11.33
C LEU A 143 -5.73 -5.56 11.80
N SER A 144 -5.29 -5.35 13.04
CA SER A 144 -4.17 -6.08 13.63
C SER A 144 -4.50 -7.55 13.86
N SER A 145 -5.74 -7.88 14.28
CA SER A 145 -6.14 -9.27 14.54
C SER A 145 -6.25 -10.12 13.26
N ILE A 146 -6.51 -9.48 12.12
CA ILE A 146 -6.52 -10.12 10.79
C ILE A 146 -5.15 -10.05 10.08
N GLY A 147 -4.09 -9.61 10.76
CA GLY A 147 -2.72 -9.59 10.24
C GLY A 147 -2.34 -8.36 9.39
N TYR A 148 -3.19 -7.34 9.35
CA TYR A 148 -2.94 -6.07 8.64
C TYR A 148 -2.65 -4.94 9.62
N GLU A 149 -1.59 -5.08 10.40
CA GLU A 149 -1.21 -4.06 11.39
C GLU A 149 -0.98 -2.69 10.73
N PRO A 150 -1.73 -1.64 11.14
CA PRO A 150 -1.53 -0.31 10.59
C PRO A 150 -0.32 0.38 11.23
N TYR A 151 0.47 1.04 10.39
CA TYR A 151 1.54 1.92 10.84
C TYR A 151 0.98 3.31 11.15
N ILE A 152 0.93 3.65 12.44
CA ILE A 152 0.43 4.94 12.95
C ILE A 152 1.63 5.71 13.54
N SER A 153 2.07 6.77 12.89
CA SER A 153 3.09 7.69 13.42
C SER A 153 2.49 9.07 13.61
N LEU A 154 2.50 9.58 14.84
CA LEU A 154 1.95 10.89 15.20
C LEU A 154 2.77 12.06 14.62
N GLU A 155 4.07 11.86 14.36
CA GLU A 155 4.97 12.88 13.78
C GLU A 155 4.60 13.24 12.33
N ASN A 156 4.03 12.29 11.58
CA ASN A 156 3.66 12.50 10.18
C ASN A 156 2.36 13.31 9.99
N TYR A 157 1.55 13.49 11.04
CA TYR A 157 0.31 14.26 10.97
C TYR A 157 0.49 15.73 11.37
N GLU A 158 1.64 16.11 11.95
CA GLU A 158 1.96 17.51 12.29
C GLU A 158 2.54 18.30 11.09
N THR A 159 3.02 17.61 10.06
CA THR A 159 3.53 18.23 8.84
C THR A 159 2.43 18.35 7.80
N GLY A 160 1.73 19.47 7.86
CA GLY A 160 0.76 19.88 6.84
C GLY A 160 1.36 19.78 5.43
N LYS A 161 0.55 19.23 4.51
CA LYS A 161 0.80 19.15 3.07
C LYS A 161 2.14 18.50 2.71
N ASN A 162 2.10 17.19 2.45
CA ASN A 162 2.99 16.63 1.43
C ASN A 162 2.90 17.55 0.20
N THR A 163 3.99 18.26 -0.11
CA THR A 163 4.09 18.99 -1.36
C THR A 163 3.82 17.97 -2.44
N ALA A 164 2.71 18.14 -3.16
CA ALA A 164 2.31 17.19 -4.20
C ALA A 164 3.53 16.93 -5.07
N ASP A 165 3.98 15.67 -5.13
CA ASP A 165 5.18 15.32 -5.88
C ASP A 165 4.87 15.51 -7.37
N ARG A 166 5.25 16.69 -7.87
CA ARG A 166 5.08 17.08 -9.28
C ARG A 166 6.26 16.62 -10.14
N SER A 167 7.19 15.84 -9.59
CA SER A 167 8.35 15.32 -10.32
C SER A 167 7.92 14.62 -11.61
N LEU A 168 6.86 13.81 -11.59
CA LEU A 168 6.35 13.16 -12.80
C LEU A 168 5.80 14.16 -13.82
N THR A 169 5.07 15.19 -13.36
CA THR A 169 4.55 16.25 -14.24
C THR A 169 5.68 17.05 -14.90
N TYR A 170 6.75 17.37 -14.15
CA TYR A 170 7.91 18.06 -14.71
C TYR A 170 8.67 17.17 -15.71
N LYS A 171 8.91 15.89 -15.40
CA LYS A 171 9.54 14.94 -16.32
C LYS A 171 8.77 14.77 -17.62
N LEU A 172 7.44 14.75 -17.53
CA LEU A 172 6.55 14.69 -18.69
C LEU A 172 6.63 15.97 -19.52
N GLY A 173 6.60 17.14 -18.87
CA GLY A 173 6.75 18.44 -19.53
C GLY A 173 8.08 18.58 -20.28
N VAL A 174 9.20 18.19 -19.66
CA VAL A 174 10.52 18.18 -20.31
C VAL A 174 10.55 17.22 -21.50
N ALA A 175 9.96 16.02 -21.36
CA ALA A 175 9.90 15.05 -22.46
C ALA A 175 9.12 15.59 -23.67
N PHE A 176 7.95 16.20 -23.45
CA PHE A 176 7.16 16.80 -24.54
C PHE A 176 7.87 18.00 -25.17
N PHE A 177 8.51 18.84 -24.38
CA PHE A 177 9.29 19.97 -24.88
C PHE A 177 10.42 19.49 -25.80
N CYS A 178 11.22 18.51 -25.35
CA CYS A 178 12.29 17.92 -26.15
C CYS A 178 11.74 17.24 -27.41
N PHE A 179 10.68 16.43 -27.29
CA PHE A 179 10.04 15.74 -28.41
C PHE A 179 9.57 16.72 -29.49
N GLY A 180 8.83 17.76 -29.12
CA GLY A 180 8.30 18.74 -30.08
C GLY A 180 9.39 19.49 -30.81
N ASN A 181 10.45 19.91 -30.10
CA ASN A 181 11.58 20.60 -30.72
C ASN A 181 12.40 19.66 -31.62
N ILE A 182 12.67 18.42 -31.20
CA ILE A 182 13.38 17.44 -32.04
C ILE A 182 12.59 17.17 -33.32
N MET A 183 11.27 16.99 -33.21
CA MET A 183 10.40 16.76 -34.37
C MET A 183 10.45 17.93 -35.35
N LEU A 184 10.35 19.17 -34.85
CA LEU A 184 10.44 20.39 -35.67
C LEU A 184 11.82 20.53 -36.33
N LEU A 185 12.89 20.31 -35.58
CA LEU A 185 14.27 20.46 -36.08
C LEU A 185 14.68 19.33 -37.05
N SER A 186 13.98 18.19 -37.01
CA SER A 186 14.16 17.08 -37.96
C SER A 186 13.44 17.31 -39.29
N PHE A 187 12.61 18.36 -39.40
CA PHE A 187 11.84 18.68 -40.60
C PHE A 187 12.67 18.81 -41.88
N PRO A 188 13.84 19.51 -41.89
CA PRO A 188 14.67 19.62 -43.10
C PRO A 188 15.16 18.27 -43.63
N GLU A 189 15.37 17.30 -42.73
CA GLU A 189 15.87 15.97 -43.08
C GLU A 189 14.75 15.04 -43.55
N TYR A 190 13.49 15.30 -43.16
CA TYR A 190 12.34 14.47 -43.53
C TYR A 190 11.81 14.75 -44.95
N PHE A 191 11.93 15.99 -45.44
CA PHE A 191 11.34 16.41 -46.70
C PHE A 191 12.33 16.58 -47.86
N GLU A 192 13.60 16.21 -47.67
CA GLU A 192 14.68 16.30 -48.68
C GLU A 192 14.67 17.64 -49.45
N VAL A 193 14.34 18.73 -48.77
CA VAL A 193 14.24 20.05 -49.39
C VAL A 193 15.67 20.53 -49.68
N GLU A 194 16.09 20.44 -50.96
CA GLU A 194 17.39 20.90 -51.47
C GLU A 194 17.47 22.45 -51.51
N GLU A 195 17.20 23.10 -50.39
CA GLU A 195 17.45 24.53 -50.24
C GLU A 195 18.87 24.74 -49.66
N TYR A 196 19.69 25.51 -50.37
CA TYR A 196 21.12 25.75 -50.08
C TYR A 196 21.43 26.11 -48.61
N TRP A 197 20.55 26.87 -47.95
CA TRP A 197 20.71 27.23 -46.54
C TRP A 197 20.45 26.06 -45.59
N LEU A 198 19.47 25.19 -45.84
CA LEU A 198 19.16 24.04 -44.99
C LEU A 198 20.32 23.05 -44.98
N ASP A 199 20.92 22.79 -46.14
CA ASP A 199 22.09 21.93 -46.27
C ASP A 199 23.30 22.46 -45.50
N GLN A 200 23.53 23.78 -45.53
CA GLN A 200 24.61 24.42 -44.78
C GLN A 200 24.46 24.27 -43.26
N TYR A 201 23.22 24.29 -42.73
CA TYR A 201 22.94 24.22 -41.29
C TYR A 201 22.58 22.82 -40.77
N ARG A 202 22.55 21.77 -41.60
CA ARG A 202 22.25 20.38 -41.17
C ARG A 202 23.07 19.94 -39.96
N GLY A 203 24.37 20.21 -39.95
CA GLY A 203 25.26 19.84 -38.85
C GLY A 203 24.89 20.53 -37.53
N PHE A 204 24.47 21.79 -37.60
CA PHE A 204 23.99 22.55 -36.44
C PHE A 204 22.69 21.96 -35.88
N PHE A 205 21.71 21.66 -36.74
CA PHE A 205 20.45 21.04 -36.31
C PHE A 205 20.64 19.67 -35.67
N ARG A 206 21.53 18.83 -36.21
CA ARG A 206 21.86 17.53 -35.63
C ARG A 206 22.46 17.66 -34.23
N TRP A 207 23.37 18.61 -34.03
CA TRP A 207 23.93 18.90 -32.70
C TRP A 207 22.87 19.41 -31.73
N LEU A 208 21.95 20.24 -32.19
CA LEU A 208 20.84 20.75 -31.38
C LEU A 208 19.88 19.62 -30.98
N ILE A 209 19.54 18.72 -31.90
CA ILE A 209 18.74 17.51 -31.64
C ILE A 209 19.44 16.61 -30.61
N PHE A 210 20.75 16.38 -30.78
CA PHE A 210 21.53 15.60 -29.82
C PHE A 210 21.48 16.22 -28.42
N ALA A 211 21.69 17.53 -28.31
CA ALA A 211 21.62 18.24 -27.04
C ALA A 211 20.23 18.14 -26.39
N LEU A 212 19.15 18.24 -27.18
CA LEU A 212 17.77 18.11 -26.71
C LEU A 212 17.39 16.66 -26.32
N ALA A 213 18.07 15.65 -26.86
CA ALA A 213 17.85 14.26 -26.48
C ALA A 213 18.40 13.95 -25.07
N LEU A 214 19.45 14.65 -24.62
CA LEU A 214 20.10 14.38 -23.33
C LEU A 214 19.17 14.58 -22.12
N PRO A 215 18.42 15.69 -21.97
CA PRO A 215 17.47 15.84 -20.86
C PRO A 215 16.38 14.77 -20.87
N SER A 216 15.86 14.41 -22.04
CA SER A 216 14.87 13.35 -22.14
C SER A 216 15.43 12.01 -21.67
N PHE A 217 16.64 11.65 -22.12
CA PHE A 217 17.30 10.40 -21.80
C PHE A 217 17.75 10.31 -20.34
N PHE A 218 18.33 11.37 -19.77
CA PHE A 218 18.88 11.31 -18.40
C PHE A 218 17.86 11.71 -17.34
N TYR A 219 17.06 12.75 -17.57
CA TYR A 219 16.14 13.27 -16.55
C TYR A 219 14.76 12.60 -16.64
N SER A 220 14.12 12.63 -17.81
CA SER A 220 12.76 12.08 -17.95
C SER A 220 12.72 10.56 -17.78
N ALA A 221 13.72 9.83 -18.31
CA ALA A 221 13.78 8.38 -18.18
C ALA A 221 14.37 7.87 -16.84
N SER A 222 14.91 8.75 -16.00
CA SER A 222 15.55 8.39 -14.72
C SER A 222 14.74 7.44 -13.83
N GLY A 223 13.42 7.64 -13.77
CA GLY A 223 12.54 6.79 -12.94
C GLY A 223 12.50 5.34 -13.41
N TYR A 224 12.54 5.11 -14.73
CA TYR A 224 12.57 3.76 -15.30
C TYR A 224 13.90 3.07 -15.02
N TYR A 225 15.03 3.79 -15.06
CA TYR A 225 16.33 3.20 -14.73
C TYR A 225 16.40 2.73 -13.27
N VAL A 226 15.88 3.54 -12.34
CA VAL A 226 15.82 3.19 -10.92
C VAL A 226 14.93 1.97 -10.71
N SER A 227 13.75 1.92 -11.34
CA SER A 227 12.84 0.76 -11.21
C SER A 227 13.34 -0.50 -11.91
N ALA A 228 14.15 -0.40 -12.95
CA ALA A 228 14.67 -1.56 -13.67
C ALA A 228 15.89 -2.21 -12.99
N TYR A 229 16.65 -1.41 -12.22
CA TYR A 229 17.84 -1.88 -11.50
C TYR A 229 17.53 -2.40 -10.09
N LYS A 230 16.37 -2.00 -9.54
CA LYS A 230 15.92 -2.34 -8.19
C LYS A 230 14.97 -3.52 -8.22
#